data_AF-A0A927STI8-F1
#
_entry.id   AF-A0A927STI8-F1
#
_cell.length_a   1.000
_cell.length_b   1.000
_cell.length_c   1.000
_cell.angle_alpha   90.00
_cell.angle_beta   90.00
_cell.angle_gamma   90.00
#
_symmetry.space_group_name_H-M   'P 1'
#
loop_
_entity.id
_entity.type
_entity.pdbx_description
1 polymer ?
#
loop_
_entity_poly.entity_id
_entity_poly.type
_entity_poly.pdbx_seq_one_letter_code
_entity_poly.pdbx_strand_id
1 'polypeptide(L)'
;MAIKTRLITSHPLSDHSGDLKADEEFSFSVLSDTGTGKLKSITAARLYISLVRSYSSLYTMEVRFGGVLVGTTVNPGIFDSAQPATMQLISPSPYLVTGTGGEITISIRSTSATGSKLNFRQGCYVTLEVDYEEAEEPRQAFYYDGSKWLPCDIRYYDGSGWQPCKALYSPDGQSFQ
;
A
#
# COMPACT_ATOMS: atom_id res chain seq x y z
N MET A 1 19.28 -0.83 2.38
CA MET A 1 17.87 -1.06 1.99
C MET A 1 17.08 0.15 2.44
N ALA A 2 16.40 0.81 1.51
CA ALA A 2 15.60 1.99 1.81
C ALA A 2 14.12 1.57 1.95
N ILE A 3 13.45 2.08 2.97
CA ILE A 3 12.00 1.94 3.11
C ILE A 3 11.36 3.00 2.20
N LYS A 4 10.50 2.55 1.29
CA LYS A 4 9.66 3.41 0.46
C LYS A 4 8.19 3.17 0.77
N THR A 5 7.38 4.20 0.53
CA THR A 5 5.93 4.15 0.73
C THR A 5 5.23 4.20 -0.63
N ARG A 6 4.24 3.31 -0.82
CA ARG A 6 3.36 3.22 -1.98
C ARG A 6 1.94 3.52 -1.53
N LEU A 7 1.23 4.31 -2.31
CA LEU A 7 -0.17 4.63 -2.05
C LEU A 7 -1.03 3.99 -3.14
N ILE A 8 -2.05 3.25 -2.70
CA ILE A 8 -3.12 2.73 -3.54
C ILE A 8 -4.38 3.47 -3.13
N THR A 9 -4.89 4.32 -4.02
CA THR A 9 -6.04 5.19 -3.74
C THR A 9 -7.22 4.76 -4.58
N SER A 10 -8.41 4.77 -4.01
CA SER A 10 -9.64 4.47 -4.73
C SER A 10 -10.19 5.68 -5.48
N HIS A 11 -11.13 5.42 -6.39
CA HIS A 11 -12.09 6.43 -6.81
C HIS A 11 -12.87 6.94 -5.59
N PRO A 12 -13.20 8.25 -5.56
CA PRO A 12 -14.15 8.76 -4.59
C PRO A 12 -15.52 8.16 -4.85
N LEU A 13 -16.22 7.84 -3.77
CA LEU A 13 -17.64 7.51 -3.82
C LEU A 13 -18.40 8.75 -4.30
N SER A 14 -19.04 8.61 -5.46
CA SER A 14 -19.84 9.65 -6.09
C SER A 14 -21.20 9.83 -5.41
N ASP A 15 -21.70 8.77 -4.78
CA ASP A 15 -23.10 8.58 -4.44
C ASP A 15 -23.21 7.63 -3.25
N HIS A 16 -23.25 8.23 -2.05
CA HIS A 16 -23.93 7.70 -0.87
C HIS A 16 -23.74 8.71 0.25
N SER A 17 -24.84 9.23 0.79
CA SER A 17 -24.82 10.13 1.95
C SER A 17 -25.69 9.64 3.10
N GLY A 18 -26.42 8.54 2.88
CA GLY A 18 -27.30 7.91 3.85
C GLY A 18 -26.56 7.05 4.85
N ASP A 19 -27.26 6.69 5.92
CA ASP A 19 -26.77 5.74 6.93
C ASP A 19 -26.65 4.35 6.31
N LEU A 20 -25.48 3.75 6.43
CA LEU A 20 -25.21 2.38 6.00
C LEU A 20 -25.99 1.41 6.86
N LYS A 21 -26.69 0.48 6.22
CA LYS A 21 -27.42 -0.58 6.92
C LYS A 21 -26.47 -1.67 7.38
N ALA A 22 -26.94 -2.46 8.35
CA ALA A 22 -26.27 -3.70 8.70
C ALA A 22 -26.17 -4.60 7.45
N ASP A 23 -25.02 -5.25 7.30
CA ASP A 23 -24.69 -6.18 6.21
C ASP A 23 -24.61 -5.54 4.82
N GLU A 24 -24.61 -4.21 4.73
CA GLU A 24 -24.35 -3.49 3.50
C GLU A 24 -22.85 -3.52 3.17
N GLU A 25 -22.54 -3.66 1.88
CA GLU A 25 -21.18 -3.73 1.35
C GLU A 25 -20.94 -2.57 0.39
N PHE A 26 -19.75 -1.99 0.49
CA PHE A 26 -19.32 -0.86 -0.32
C PHE A 26 -18.03 -1.15 -1.02
N SER A 27 -18.06 -0.91 -2.31
CA SER A 27 -16.94 -1.17 -3.20
C SER A 27 -16.30 0.12 -3.66
N PHE A 28 -14.99 0.21 -3.47
CA PHE A 28 -14.16 1.32 -3.86
C PHE A 28 -13.19 0.83 -4.95
N SER A 29 -13.49 1.14 -6.21
CA SER A 29 -12.60 0.79 -7.33
C SER A 29 -11.27 1.53 -7.20
N VAL A 30 -10.15 0.86 -7.45
CA VAL A 30 -8.81 1.46 -7.33
C VAL A 30 -8.54 2.38 -8.52
N LEU A 31 -8.16 3.64 -8.26
CA LEU A 31 -7.87 4.66 -9.27
C LEU A 31 -6.42 4.60 -9.74
N SER A 32 -5.49 4.48 -8.79
CA SER A 32 -4.08 4.57 -9.08
C SER A 32 -3.27 3.74 -8.10
N ASP A 33 -2.28 3.08 -8.67
CA ASP A 33 -1.29 2.31 -7.96
C ASP A 33 0.08 2.86 -8.34
N THR A 34 0.70 3.61 -7.43
CA THR A 34 1.90 4.39 -7.75
C THR A 34 3.20 3.60 -7.63
N GLY A 35 3.14 2.27 -7.44
CA GLY A 35 4.31 1.46 -7.09
C GLY A 35 4.80 0.51 -8.17
N THR A 36 6.12 0.47 -8.39
CA THR A 36 6.82 -0.51 -9.25
C THR A 36 7.46 -1.68 -8.49
N GLY A 37 7.19 -1.82 -7.19
CA GLY A 37 7.82 -2.84 -6.35
C GLY A 37 7.22 -4.25 -6.52
N LYS A 38 8.09 -5.26 -6.69
CA LYS A 38 7.71 -6.66 -6.44
C LYS A 38 7.32 -6.77 -4.96
N LEU A 39 6.09 -7.22 -4.69
CA LEU A 39 5.41 -7.31 -3.38
C LEU A 39 6.13 -8.16 -2.29
N LYS A 40 7.39 -8.57 -2.49
CA LYS A 40 8.12 -9.51 -1.62
C LYS A 40 8.73 -8.88 -0.36
N SER A 41 8.60 -7.56 -0.17
CA SER A 41 9.27 -6.83 0.91
C SER A 41 8.37 -5.82 1.61
N ILE A 42 7.05 -6.04 1.61
CA ILE A 42 6.13 -5.18 2.37
C ILE A 42 6.42 -5.34 3.87
N THR A 43 6.74 -4.24 4.53
CA THR A 43 7.04 -4.18 5.96
C THR A 43 5.84 -3.70 6.78
N ALA A 44 4.98 -2.86 6.21
CA ALA A 44 3.75 -2.41 6.83
C ALA A 44 2.66 -2.10 5.80
N ALA A 45 1.40 -2.20 6.23
CA ALA A 45 0.26 -1.72 5.47
C ALA A 45 -0.74 -1.03 6.41
N ARG A 46 -1.31 0.09 5.98
CA ARG A 46 -2.27 0.91 6.75
C ARG A 46 -3.40 1.35 5.83
N LEU A 47 -4.64 1.15 6.25
CA LEU A 47 -5.81 1.55 5.49
C LEU A 47 -6.47 2.77 6.11
N TYR A 48 -6.70 3.79 5.31
CA TYR A 48 -7.36 5.02 5.69
C TYR A 48 -8.65 5.21 4.90
N ILE A 49 -9.68 5.75 5.55
CA ILE A 49 -10.91 6.20 4.90
C ILE A 49 -11.12 7.68 5.19
N SER A 50 -11.51 8.44 4.18
CA SER A 50 -11.77 9.87 4.29
C SER A 50 -13.27 10.18 4.37
N LEU A 51 -13.58 11.36 4.87
CA LEU A 51 -14.92 11.94 4.88
C LEU A 51 -16.02 11.02 5.46
N VAL A 52 -15.74 10.39 6.60
CA VAL A 52 -16.67 9.48 7.28
C VAL A 52 -17.37 10.16 8.45
N ARG A 53 -18.64 9.80 8.69
CA ARG A 53 -19.41 10.16 9.89
C ARG A 53 -19.93 8.90 10.58
N SER A 54 -19.76 8.79 11.90
CA SER A 54 -20.17 7.61 12.68
C SER A 54 -20.91 8.02 13.95
N TYR A 55 -22.04 7.39 14.25
CA TYR A 55 -22.90 7.75 15.40
C TYR A 55 -23.13 6.60 16.38
N SER A 56 -22.58 5.42 16.13
CA SER A 56 -22.83 4.21 16.93
C SER A 56 -21.55 3.43 17.14
N SER A 57 -21.20 3.10 18.38
CA SER A 57 -20.00 2.33 18.71
C SER A 57 -20.08 0.82 18.48
N LEU A 58 -21.22 0.30 18.00
CA LEU A 58 -21.57 -1.14 18.05
C LEU A 58 -21.59 -1.83 16.68
N TYR A 59 -20.60 -1.61 15.83
CA TYR A 59 -20.45 -2.35 14.58
C TYR A 59 -19.00 -2.75 14.34
N THR A 60 -18.82 -3.76 13.50
CA THR A 60 -17.52 -4.21 13.00
C THR A 60 -17.45 -3.91 11.51
N MET A 61 -16.31 -3.40 11.06
CA MET A 61 -15.98 -3.26 9.65
C MET A 61 -15.09 -4.43 9.23
N GLU A 62 -15.48 -5.08 8.14
CA GLU A 62 -14.63 -6.02 7.41
C GLU A 62 -14.05 -5.31 6.20
N VAL A 63 -12.74 -5.40 6.00
CA VAL A 63 -12.09 -4.85 4.81
C VAL A 63 -11.58 -6.01 3.96
N ARG A 64 -11.98 -6.02 2.69
CA ARG A 64 -11.48 -6.92 1.67
C ARG A 64 -10.69 -6.17 0.61
N PHE A 65 -9.63 -6.79 0.12
CA PHE A 65 -8.86 -6.30 -1.02
C PHE A 65 -8.81 -7.39 -2.09
N GLY A 66 -9.34 -7.13 -3.28
CA GLY A 66 -9.48 -8.16 -4.32
C GLY A 66 -10.26 -9.40 -3.87
N GLY A 67 -11.25 -9.22 -2.99
CA GLY A 67 -12.06 -10.31 -2.40
C GLY A 67 -11.46 -11.02 -1.18
N VAL A 68 -10.19 -10.78 -0.84
CA VAL A 68 -9.53 -11.37 0.34
C VAL A 68 -9.78 -10.51 1.57
N LEU A 69 -10.27 -11.09 2.68
CA LEU A 69 -10.39 -10.39 3.95
C LEU A 69 -9.00 -10.05 4.50
N VAL A 70 -8.66 -8.76 4.51
CA VAL A 70 -7.34 -8.27 4.96
C VAL A 70 -7.35 -7.79 6.41
N GLY A 71 -8.53 -7.56 6.99
CA GLY A 71 -8.67 -7.24 8.40
C GLY A 71 -10.11 -6.95 8.83
N THR A 72 -10.31 -6.92 10.13
CA THR A 72 -11.54 -6.49 10.78
C THR A 72 -11.22 -5.46 11.85
N THR A 73 -12.14 -4.51 12.07
CA THR A 73 -12.01 -3.51 13.12
C THR A 73 -13.38 -3.22 13.72
N VAL A 74 -13.44 -3.11 15.05
CA VAL A 74 -14.64 -2.57 15.72
C VAL A 74 -14.71 -1.08 15.42
N ASN A 75 -15.89 -0.46 15.51
CA ASN A 75 -16.04 0.97 15.27
C ASN A 75 -14.92 1.77 16.00
N PRO A 76 -14.00 2.41 15.24
CA PRO A 76 -12.87 3.14 15.79
C PRO A 76 -13.26 4.43 16.53
N GLY A 77 -14.52 4.87 16.47
CA GLY A 77 -15.01 5.99 17.27
C GLY A 77 -16.37 6.54 16.85
N ILE A 78 -16.96 7.37 17.72
CA ILE A 78 -18.17 8.14 17.39
C ILE A 78 -17.73 9.53 16.94
N PHE A 79 -18.10 9.89 15.71
CA PHE A 79 -17.83 11.18 15.07
C PHE A 79 -19.16 11.85 14.75
N ASP A 80 -19.82 12.36 15.79
CA ASP A 80 -21.16 12.96 15.68
C ASP A 80 -21.11 14.41 15.12
N SER A 81 -19.92 15.02 15.10
CA SER A 81 -19.75 16.38 14.58
C SER A 81 -20.01 16.44 13.07
N ALA A 82 -20.43 17.61 12.59
CA ALA A 82 -20.75 17.84 11.18
C ALA A 82 -19.52 17.77 10.25
N GLN A 83 -18.32 17.56 10.79
CA GLN A 83 -17.07 17.58 10.05
C GLN A 83 -16.66 16.15 9.69
N PRO A 84 -16.56 15.82 8.39
CA PRO A 84 -16.10 14.51 7.97
C PRO A 84 -14.65 14.28 8.43
N ALA A 85 -14.36 13.09 8.96
CA ALA A 85 -13.03 12.74 9.44
C ALA A 85 -12.28 11.84 8.45
N THR A 86 -10.94 11.95 8.43
CA THR A 86 -10.07 10.92 7.86
C THR A 86 -9.53 10.07 8.99
N MET A 87 -9.61 8.76 8.87
CA MET A 87 -9.16 7.86 9.92
C MET A 87 -8.52 6.59 9.40
N GLN A 88 -7.60 6.04 10.20
CA GLN A 88 -7.07 4.72 9.99
C GLN A 88 -8.10 3.67 10.43
N LEU A 89 -8.47 2.76 9.53
CA LEU A 89 -9.40 1.67 9.80
C LEU A 89 -8.68 0.47 10.42
N ILE A 90 -7.66 -0.01 9.72
CA ILE A 90 -6.90 -1.22 10.07
C ILE A 90 -5.44 -1.10 9.63
N SER A 91 -4.59 -1.90 10.27
CA SER A 91 -3.24 -2.22 9.79
C SER A 91 -3.25 -3.68 9.30
N PRO A 92 -3.64 -3.95 8.04
CA PRO A 92 -3.72 -5.31 7.54
C PRO A 92 -2.34 -5.97 7.54
N SER A 93 -2.32 -7.30 7.63
CA SER A 93 -1.08 -8.06 7.51
C SER A 93 -0.45 -7.79 6.13
N PRO A 94 0.82 -7.36 6.06
CA PRO A 94 1.55 -7.13 4.81
C PRO A 94 1.42 -8.25 3.78
N TYR A 95 1.40 -9.50 4.25
CA TYR A 95 1.30 -10.70 3.40
C TYR A 95 -0.05 -10.84 2.69
N LEU A 96 -1.12 -10.26 3.24
CA LEU A 96 -2.47 -10.31 2.67
C LEU A 96 -2.71 -9.22 1.61
N VAL A 97 -1.80 -8.25 1.50
CA VAL A 97 -1.85 -7.14 0.53
C VAL A 97 -1.08 -7.50 -0.75
N THR A 98 -1.06 -8.79 -1.11
CA THR A 98 -0.26 -9.32 -2.20
C THR A 98 -1.12 -9.55 -3.44
N GLY A 99 -1.25 -8.50 -4.26
CA GLY A 99 -1.84 -8.62 -5.59
C GLY A 99 -2.59 -7.36 -6.00
N THR A 100 -2.59 -7.04 -7.29
CA THR A 100 -3.48 -6.02 -7.85
C THR A 100 -4.93 -6.54 -7.79
N GLY A 101 -5.58 -6.32 -6.66
CA GLY A 101 -7.04 -6.35 -6.57
C GLY A 101 -7.56 -4.99 -7.04
N GLY A 102 -8.38 -4.95 -8.09
CA GLY A 102 -8.92 -3.70 -8.65
C GLY A 102 -9.94 -2.97 -7.75
N GLU A 103 -10.16 -3.47 -6.54
CA GLU A 103 -11.25 -3.05 -5.67
C GLU A 103 -10.91 -3.26 -4.19
N ILE A 104 -11.23 -2.26 -3.37
CA ILE A 104 -11.27 -2.33 -1.91
C ILE A 104 -12.74 -2.39 -1.52
N THR A 105 -13.16 -3.44 -0.81
CA THR A 105 -14.54 -3.58 -0.32
C THR A 105 -14.57 -3.41 1.19
N ILE A 106 -15.49 -2.58 1.68
CA ILE A 106 -15.77 -2.39 3.10
C ILE A 106 -17.18 -2.91 3.37
N SER A 107 -17.30 -3.88 4.27
CA SER A 107 -18.61 -4.42 4.70
C SER A 107 -18.86 -4.03 6.15
N ILE A 108 -20.09 -3.58 6.46
CA ILE A 108 -20.51 -3.30 7.84
C ILE A 108 -21.23 -4.52 8.40
N ARG A 109 -20.67 -5.11 9.45
CA ARG A 109 -21.32 -6.16 10.25
C ARG A 109 -21.82 -5.52 11.54
N SER A 110 -23.13 -5.33 11.66
CA SER A 110 -23.71 -4.78 12.89
C SER A 110 -23.67 -5.83 14.01
N THR A 111 -23.32 -5.43 15.23
CA THR A 111 -23.44 -6.33 16.40
C THR A 111 -24.76 -6.13 17.16
N SER A 112 -25.59 -5.15 16.76
CA SER A 112 -26.92 -4.94 17.33
C SER A 112 -27.95 -4.53 16.26
N ALA A 113 -29.21 -4.98 16.42
CA ALA A 113 -30.29 -4.82 15.44
C ALA A 113 -30.81 -3.37 15.28
N THR A 114 -30.28 -2.40 16.02
CA THR A 114 -30.79 -1.01 16.10
C THR A 114 -30.14 -0.03 15.12
N GLY A 115 -29.41 -0.54 14.12
CA GLY A 115 -28.87 0.24 13.02
C GLY A 115 -27.43 0.70 13.27
N SER A 116 -26.52 0.18 12.45
CA SER A 116 -25.24 0.84 12.24
C SER A 116 -25.51 2.21 11.63
N LYS A 117 -24.84 3.25 12.12
CA LYS A 117 -24.97 4.62 11.61
C LYS A 117 -23.59 5.07 11.18
N LEU A 118 -23.07 4.42 10.15
CA LEU A 118 -21.89 4.90 9.45
C LEU A 118 -22.39 5.58 8.19
N ASN A 119 -21.85 6.73 7.82
CA ASN A 119 -22.18 7.38 6.56
C ASN A 119 -20.87 7.75 5.88
N PHE A 120 -20.76 7.36 4.62
CA PHE A 120 -19.79 7.95 3.73
C PHE A 120 -20.35 9.28 3.25
N ARG A 121 -19.53 10.33 3.20
CA ARG A 121 -19.94 11.61 2.63
C ARG A 121 -19.50 11.66 1.18
N GLN A 122 -20.13 12.52 0.39
CA GLN A 122 -19.74 12.73 -1.00
C GLN A 122 -18.24 13.00 -1.10
N GLY A 123 -17.54 12.26 -1.97
CA GLY A 123 -16.09 12.36 -2.10
C GLY A 123 -15.31 11.47 -1.13
N CYS A 124 -15.96 10.61 -0.33
CA CYS A 124 -15.30 9.60 0.50
C CYS A 124 -14.42 8.70 -0.37
N TYR A 125 -13.17 8.47 0.01
CA TYR A 125 -12.28 7.54 -0.68
C TYR A 125 -11.46 6.77 0.34
N VAL A 126 -10.89 5.65 -0.11
CA VAL A 126 -10.02 4.81 0.68
C VAL A 126 -8.60 4.92 0.14
N THR A 127 -7.63 4.97 1.06
CA THR A 127 -6.21 4.94 0.74
C THR A 127 -5.56 3.80 1.50
N LEU A 128 -4.93 2.91 0.78
CA LEU A 128 -4.06 1.87 1.32
C LEU A 128 -2.62 2.34 1.16
N GLU A 129 -1.98 2.59 2.29
CA GLU A 129 -0.56 2.92 2.39
C GLU A 129 0.23 1.64 2.64
N VAL A 130 1.27 1.41 1.85
CA VAL A 130 2.11 0.21 1.89
C VAL A 130 3.57 0.64 1.99
N ASP A 131 4.21 0.30 3.09
CA ASP A 131 5.65 0.46 3.25
C ASP A 131 6.36 -0.81 2.76
N TYR A 132 7.38 -0.65 1.93
CA TYR A 132 8.15 -1.78 1.40
C TYR A 132 9.64 -1.46 1.36
N GLU A 133 10.47 -2.48 1.54
CA GLU A 133 11.91 -2.36 1.32
C GLU A 133 12.20 -2.50 -0.16
N GLU A 134 12.77 -1.47 -0.77
CA GLU A 134 13.35 -1.63 -2.09
C GLU A 134 14.83 -1.97 -1.91
N ALA A 135 15.28 -3.02 -2.62
CA ALA A 135 16.71 -3.23 -2.78
C ALA A 135 17.29 -1.93 -3.37
N GLU A 136 18.35 -1.41 -2.77
CA GLU A 136 19.04 -0.26 -3.37
C GLU A 136 19.37 -0.63 -4.81
N GLU A 137 19.01 0.24 -5.77
CA GLU A 137 19.49 0.09 -7.14
C GLU A 137 21.01 -0.13 -7.07
N PRO A 138 21.55 -1.09 -7.85
CA PRO A 138 22.98 -1.31 -7.83
C PRO A 138 23.65 0.03 -8.14
N ARG A 139 24.37 0.56 -7.15
CA ARG A 139 25.24 1.73 -7.34
C ARG A 139 26.11 1.43 -8.55
N GLN A 140 26.22 2.38 -9.48
CA GLN A 140 26.95 2.24 -10.74
C GLN A 140 28.17 1.34 -10.53
N ALA A 141 28.15 0.15 -11.13
CA ALA A 141 29.29 -0.76 -11.07
C ALA A 141 30.39 -0.11 -11.91
N PHE A 142 31.60 0.00 -11.37
CA PHE A 142 32.74 0.49 -12.14
C PHE A 142 33.71 -0.66 -12.39
N TYR A 143 34.40 -0.65 -13.53
CA TYR A 143 35.56 -1.52 -13.76
C TYR A 143 36.82 -0.66 -13.94
N TYR A 144 37.98 -1.20 -13.55
CA TYR A 144 39.27 -0.54 -13.75
C TYR A 144 39.90 -1.05 -15.05
N ASP A 145 40.13 -0.16 -16.03
CA ASP A 145 40.71 -0.53 -17.34
C ASP A 145 42.24 -0.65 -17.33
N GLY A 146 42.87 -0.50 -16.16
CA GLY A 146 44.33 -0.39 -16.00
C GLY A 146 44.80 1.07 -15.80
N SER A 147 43.96 2.05 -16.10
CA SER A 147 44.28 3.48 -16.00
C SER A 147 43.23 4.33 -15.27
N LYS A 148 41.94 3.96 -15.33
CA LYS A 148 40.83 4.69 -14.71
C LYS A 148 39.63 3.77 -14.43
N TRP A 149 38.78 4.24 -13.53
CA TRP A 149 37.47 3.63 -13.28
C TRP A 149 36.45 4.10 -14.31
N LEU A 150 35.79 3.15 -14.98
CA LEU A 150 34.78 3.41 -16.00
C LEU A 150 33.43 2.80 -15.59
N PRO A 151 32.30 3.48 -15.84
CA PRO A 151 30.98 2.95 -15.54
C PRO A 151 30.71 1.69 -16.36
N CYS A 152 30.16 0.65 -15.72
CA CYS A 152 29.86 -0.63 -16.32
C CYS A 152 28.34 -0.80 -16.52
N ASP A 153 27.91 -0.65 -17.76
CA ASP A 153 26.52 -0.89 -18.18
C ASP A 153 26.33 -2.34 -18.66
N ILE A 154 26.66 -3.35 -17.84
CA ILE A 154 26.28 -4.78 -17.96
C ILE A 154 27.42 -5.76 -18.38
N ARG A 155 28.44 -5.39 -19.19
CA ARG A 155 29.57 -6.29 -19.58
C ARG A 155 30.89 -5.54 -19.86
N TYR A 156 32.04 -6.20 -19.71
CA TYR A 156 33.37 -5.70 -20.14
C TYR A 156 34.12 -6.74 -21.00
N TYR A 157 35.05 -6.31 -21.87
CA TYR A 157 35.82 -7.19 -22.76
C TYR A 157 37.25 -7.37 -22.26
N ASP A 158 37.69 -8.61 -22.02
CA ASP A 158 39.01 -8.93 -21.40
C ASP A 158 40.11 -9.34 -22.40
N GLY A 159 39.84 -9.22 -23.71
CA GLY A 159 40.74 -9.68 -24.77
C GLY A 159 40.50 -11.15 -25.20
N SER A 160 39.71 -11.90 -24.45
CA SER A 160 39.30 -13.29 -24.74
C SER A 160 37.79 -13.45 -24.88
N GLY A 161 36.99 -12.50 -24.37
CA GLY A 161 35.54 -12.46 -24.56
C GLY A 161 34.86 -11.33 -23.79
N TRP A 162 33.55 -11.18 -24.02
CA TRP A 162 32.69 -10.28 -23.24
C TRP A 162 32.24 -10.99 -21.96
N GLN A 163 32.67 -10.47 -20.81
CA GLN A 163 32.38 -11.02 -19.49
C GLN A 163 31.23 -10.26 -18.80
N PRO A 164 30.37 -10.94 -18.03
CA PRO A 164 29.41 -10.27 -17.15
C PRO A 164 30.18 -9.48 -16.09
N CYS A 165 29.74 -8.25 -15.81
CA CYS A 165 30.40 -7.42 -14.81
C CYS A 165 30.29 -8.09 -13.43
N LYS A 166 31.43 -8.58 -12.90
CA LYS A 166 31.55 -8.89 -11.48
C LYS A 166 31.55 -7.56 -10.74
N ALA A 167 30.59 -7.38 -9.83
CA ALA A 167 30.52 -6.20 -8.98
C ALA A 167 31.75 -6.17 -8.06
N LEU A 168 32.84 -5.57 -8.54
CA LEU A 168 33.93 -5.12 -7.68
C LEU A 168 33.48 -3.78 -7.14
N TYR A 169 33.13 -3.75 -5.86
CA TYR A 169 32.92 -2.46 -5.22
C TYR A 169 34.31 -1.83 -5.11
N SER A 170 34.54 -0.69 -5.78
CA SER A 170 35.63 0.22 -5.41
C SER A 170 35.00 1.54 -4.97
N PRO A 171 34.69 1.69 -3.69
CA PRO A 171 34.11 2.90 -3.12
C PRO A 171 35.14 3.82 -2.47
N ASP A 172 36.42 3.50 -2.59
CA ASP A 172 37.37 3.56 -1.47
C ASP A 172 36.94 2.78 -0.19
N GLY A 173 35.76 2.15 -0.15
CA GLY A 173 35.36 1.06 0.78
C GLY A 173 35.18 -0.31 0.12
N GLN A 174 36.26 -0.85 -0.45
CA GLN A 174 36.34 -1.98 -1.39
C GLN A 174 35.44 -3.20 -1.11
N SER A 175 35.05 -3.94 -2.16
CA SER A 175 35.11 -5.40 -2.09
C SER A 175 35.55 -6.03 -3.42
N PHE A 176 36.62 -6.81 -3.26
CA PHE A 176 37.28 -7.68 -4.20
C PHE A 176 36.78 -9.12 -4.05
N GLN A 177 36.73 -9.86 -5.16
CA GLN A 177 37.34 -11.19 -5.31
C GLN A 177 37.82 -11.37 -6.75
#